data_AF-A0A660Z407-F1
#
_entry.id   AF-A0A660Z407-F1
#
_cell.length_a   1.000
_cell.length_b   1.000
_cell.length_c   1.000
_cell.angle_alpha   90.00
_cell.angle_beta   90.00
_cell.angle_gamma   90.00
#
_symmetry.space_group_name_H-M   'P 1'
#
loop_
_entity.id
_entity.type
_entity.pdbx_description
1 polymer ?
#
loop_
_entity_poly.entity_id
_entity_poly.type
_entity_poly.pdbx_seq_one_letter_code
_entity_poly.pdbx_strand_id
1 'polypeptide(L)'
;MNLLNDEILNEYLDGNLDEQKANEVEKLLASSENDRKRFNALKVIHDELSQIKEDRTSEEFTQLVISKLGKKFELPSHQKYFIFIIASIFILISVGIVAYTVTTIISTSSPQSESIEVTETVHQLSNGLIHELKQIFNSKNLSLIGLIFSLGIMISGYFFFENQKRNKANLST
;
A
#
# COMPACT_ATOMS: atom_id res chain seq x y z
N MET A 1 -39.64 14.91 -29.71
CA MET A 1 -38.46 14.26 -29.10
C MET A 1 -38.14 13.04 -29.95
N ASN A 2 -37.01 13.03 -30.67
CA ASN A 2 -36.56 11.84 -31.40
C ASN A 2 -36.06 10.83 -30.37
N LEU A 3 -36.86 9.80 -30.09
CA LEU A 3 -36.48 8.68 -29.22
C LEU A 3 -35.32 7.85 -29.80
N LEU A 4 -35.12 7.93 -31.12
CA LEU A 4 -34.03 7.26 -31.82
C LEU A 4 -32.87 8.24 -32.04
N ASN A 5 -31.83 8.10 -31.22
CA ASN A 5 -30.55 8.79 -31.40
C ASN A 5 -29.50 7.81 -31.95
N ASP A 6 -28.43 8.35 -32.55
CA ASP A 6 -27.34 7.54 -33.14
C ASP A 6 -26.67 6.64 -32.08
N GLU A 7 -26.62 7.09 -30.82
CA GLU A 7 -26.12 6.31 -29.69
C GLU A 7 -26.95 5.05 -29.44
N ILE A 8 -28.29 5.15 -29.43
CA ILE A 8 -29.20 4.01 -29.24
C ILE A 8 -29.13 3.04 -30.42
N LEU A 9 -28.94 3.54 -31.65
CA LEU A 9 -28.75 2.72 -32.84
C LEU A 9 -27.42 1.93 -32.79
N ASN A 10 -26.34 2.55 -32.29
CA ASN A 10 -25.07 1.88 -32.08
C ASN A 10 -25.17 0.81 -30.98
N GLU A 11 -25.76 1.14 -29.83
CA GLU A 11 -26.00 0.17 -28.75
C GLU A 11 -26.85 -1.01 -29.21
N TYR A 12 -27.82 -0.78 -30.10
CA TYR A 12 -28.62 -1.83 -30.72
C TYR A 12 -27.78 -2.74 -31.65
N LEU A 13 -26.89 -2.17 -32.45
CA LEU A 13 -25.97 -2.95 -33.31
C LEU A 13 -24.97 -3.77 -32.50
N ASP A 14 -24.46 -3.22 -31.40
CA ASP A 14 -23.52 -3.89 -30.50
C ASP A 14 -24.19 -4.95 -29.60
N GLY A 15 -25.53 -5.01 -29.58
CA GLY A 15 -26.29 -5.93 -28.74
C GLY A 15 -26.31 -5.56 -27.24
N ASN A 16 -26.01 -4.31 -26.91
CA ASN A 16 -25.91 -3.80 -25.53
C ASN A 16 -27.24 -3.25 -24.97
N LEU A 17 -28.34 -3.34 -25.71
CA LEU A 17 -29.65 -2.88 -25.26
C LEU A 17 -30.43 -3.95 -24.49
N ASP A 18 -31.16 -3.50 -23.46
CA ASP A 18 -32.17 -4.31 -22.79
C ASP A 18 -33.28 -4.74 -23.76
N GLU A 19 -33.82 -5.94 -23.56
CA GLU A 19 -34.85 -6.55 -24.42
C GLU A 19 -36.08 -5.64 -24.64
N GLN A 20 -36.49 -4.88 -23.62
CA GLN A 20 -37.61 -3.93 -23.74
C GLN A 20 -37.29 -2.78 -24.70
N LYS A 21 -36.08 -2.21 -24.63
CA LYS A 21 -35.63 -1.12 -25.50
C LYS A 21 -35.36 -1.61 -26.92
N ALA A 22 -34.79 -2.80 -27.07
CA ALA A 22 -34.59 -3.43 -28.38
C ALA A 22 -35.92 -3.59 -29.14
N ASN A 23 -36.97 -4.05 -28.45
CA ASN A 23 -38.32 -4.17 -29.03
C ASN A 23 -38.94 -2.80 -29.40
N GLU A 24 -38.64 -1.74 -28.63
CA GLU A 24 -39.10 -0.38 -28.93
C GLU A 24 -38.39 0.18 -30.17
N VAL A 25 -37.07 -0.03 -30.26
CA VAL A 25 -36.25 0.33 -31.43
C VAL A 25 -36.76 -0.39 -32.68
N GLU A 26 -37.06 -1.69 -32.59
CA GLU A 26 -37.59 -2.47 -33.73
C GLU A 26 -38.94 -1.92 -34.22
N LYS A 27 -39.85 -1.56 -33.30
CA LYS A 27 -41.12 -0.91 -33.64
C LYS A 27 -40.91 0.43 -34.33
N LEU A 28 -39.97 1.24 -33.85
CA LEU A 28 -39.64 2.53 -34.44
C LEU A 28 -39.05 2.38 -35.84
N LEU A 29 -38.09 1.46 -36.02
CA LEU A 29 -37.49 1.13 -37.32
C LEU A 29 -38.51 0.57 -38.33
N ALA A 30 -39.54 -0.15 -37.87
CA ALA A 30 -40.63 -0.62 -38.71
C ALA A 30 -41.58 0.51 -39.14
N SER A 31 -41.77 1.52 -38.27
CA SER A 31 -42.71 2.62 -38.49
C SER A 31 -42.16 3.79 -39.33
N SER A 32 -40.83 3.97 -39.35
CA SER A 32 -40.18 5.14 -39.95
C SER A 32 -39.18 4.74 -41.03
N GLU A 33 -39.45 5.14 -42.27
CA GLU A 33 -38.56 4.87 -43.40
C GLU A 33 -37.21 5.61 -43.25
N ASN A 34 -37.23 6.81 -42.67
CA ASN A 34 -36.02 7.62 -42.49
C ASN A 34 -35.06 6.96 -41.47
N ASP A 35 -35.61 6.50 -40.35
CA ASP A 35 -34.82 5.83 -39.32
C ASP A 35 -34.27 4.49 -39.80
N ARG A 36 -35.03 3.75 -40.61
CA ARG A 36 -34.56 2.53 -41.27
C ARG A 36 -33.41 2.79 -42.23
N LYS A 37 -33.44 3.89 -43.00
CA LYS A 37 -32.32 4.27 -43.88
C LYS A 37 -31.06 4.61 -43.08
N ARG A 38 -31.20 5.33 -41.97
CA ARG A 38 -30.08 5.63 -41.05
C ARG A 38 -29.49 4.36 -40.45
N PHE A 39 -30.34 3.47 -39.93
CA PHE A 39 -29.90 2.17 -39.39
C PHE A 39 -29.17 1.32 -40.42
N ASN A 40 -29.71 1.22 -41.65
CA ASN A 40 -29.06 0.45 -42.71
C ASN A 40 -27.69 1.02 -43.10
N ALA A 41 -27.53 2.35 -43.13
CA ALA A 41 -26.23 2.97 -43.38
C ALA A 41 -25.22 2.64 -42.27
N LEU A 42 -25.65 2.70 -41.01
CA LEU A 42 -24.85 2.35 -39.84
C LEU A 42 -24.44 0.86 -39.85
N LYS A 43 -25.39 -0.01 -40.19
CA LYS A 43 -25.19 -1.46 -40.28
C LYS A 43 -24.15 -1.83 -41.34
N VAL A 44 -24.18 -1.20 -42.51
CA VAL A 44 -23.18 -1.44 -43.57
C VAL A 44 -21.78 -1.11 -43.06
N ILE A 45 -21.61 0.01 -42.35
CA ILE A 45 -20.32 0.40 -41.78
C ILE A 45 -19.88 -0.59 -40.70
N HIS A 46 -20.77 -0.99 -39.81
CA HIS A 46 -20.48 -1.98 -38.78
C HIS A 46 -20.03 -3.32 -39.38
N ASP A 47 -20.75 -3.80 -40.40
CA ASP A 47 -20.43 -5.04 -41.10
C ASP A 47 -19.07 -4.94 -41.82
N GLU A 48 -18.74 -3.80 -42.45
CA GLU A 48 -17.43 -3.57 -43.07
C GLU A 48 -16.29 -3.51 -42.04
N LEU A 49 -16.49 -2.81 -40.92
CA LEU A 49 -15.49 -2.68 -39.86
C LEU A 49 -15.23 -4.01 -39.16
N SER A 50 -16.27 -4.82 -38.94
CA SER A 50 -16.14 -6.15 -38.31
C SER A 50 -15.34 -7.14 -39.15
N GLN A 51 -15.25 -6.92 -40.46
CA GLN A 51 -14.47 -7.75 -41.39
C GLN A 51 -13.03 -7.28 -41.56
N ILE A 52 -12.64 -6.15 -40.96
CA ILE A 52 -11.26 -5.69 -40.99
C ILE A 52 -10.40 -6.72 -40.26
N LYS A 53 -9.47 -7.31 -41.00
CA LYS A 53 -8.53 -8.30 -40.46
C LYS A 53 -7.71 -7.63 -39.36
N GLU A 54 -7.82 -8.15 -38.15
CA GLU A 54 -7.01 -7.70 -37.03
C GLU A 54 -5.52 -7.91 -37.34
N ASP A 55 -4.74 -6.84 -37.19
CA ASP A 55 -3.30 -6.94 -37.23
C ASP A 55 -2.84 -7.72 -36.01
N ARG A 56 -2.31 -8.92 -36.25
CA ARG A 56 -1.74 -9.74 -35.16
C ARG A 56 -0.54 -9.01 -34.60
N THR A 57 -0.59 -8.72 -33.30
CA THR A 57 0.57 -8.27 -32.53
C THR A 57 1.60 -9.40 -32.44
N SER A 58 2.86 -9.07 -32.16
CA SER A 58 3.86 -10.13 -31.92
C SER A 58 3.45 -10.94 -30.70
N GLU A 59 3.78 -12.24 -30.70
CA GLU A 59 3.48 -13.14 -29.57
C GLU A 59 4.11 -12.63 -28.25
N GLU A 60 5.17 -11.84 -28.35
CA GLU A 60 5.89 -11.24 -27.23
C GLU A 60 5.30 -9.90 -26.74
N PHE A 61 4.32 -9.32 -27.43
CA PHE A 61 3.75 -8.02 -27.10
C PHE A 61 3.28 -7.97 -25.65
N THR A 62 2.50 -8.96 -25.22
CA THR A 62 1.98 -9.05 -23.85
C THR A 62 3.12 -9.14 -22.83
N GLN A 63 4.18 -9.91 -23.11
CA GLN A 63 5.34 -10.04 -22.23
C GLN A 63 6.13 -8.72 -22.16
N LEU A 64 6.29 -8.01 -23.27
CA LEU A 64 6.94 -6.70 -23.34
C LEU A 64 6.15 -5.64 -22.57
N VAL A 65 4.83 -5.63 -22.69
CA VAL A 65 3.96 -4.69 -21.95
C VAL A 65 4.03 -4.99 -20.46
N ILE A 66 3.82 -6.25 -20.05
CA ILE A 66 3.85 -6.64 -18.64
C ILE A 66 5.23 -6.38 -18.02
N SER A 67 6.32 -6.67 -18.71
CA SER A 67 7.67 -6.41 -18.19
C SER A 67 7.96 -4.91 -18.04
N LYS A 68 7.44 -4.06 -18.93
CA LYS A 68 7.55 -2.59 -18.78
C LYS A 68 6.66 -2.05 -17.67
N LEU A 69 5.47 -2.61 -17.47
CA LEU A 69 4.58 -2.24 -16.36
C LEU A 69 5.18 -2.67 -15.01
N GLY A 70 5.62 -3.93 -14.87
CA GLY A 70 6.17 -4.47 -13.64
C GLY A 70 7.33 -3.66 -13.07
N LYS A 71 8.24 -3.18 -13.94
CA LYS A 71 9.36 -2.30 -13.53
C LYS A 71 8.94 -0.97 -12.91
N LYS A 72 7.73 -0.47 -13.18
CA LYS A 72 7.20 0.75 -12.55
C LYS A 72 6.54 0.49 -11.19
N PHE A 73 6.12 -0.75 -10.92
CA PHE A 73 5.37 -1.12 -9.71
C PHE A 73 6.19 -1.90 -8.67
N GLU A 74 7.46 -2.21 -8.93
CA GLU A 74 8.35 -2.70 -7.89
C GLU A 74 8.62 -1.58 -6.87
N LEU A 75 7.87 -1.60 -5.75
CA LEU A 75 8.21 -0.83 -4.56
C LEU A 75 9.66 -1.17 -4.19
N PRO A 76 10.56 -0.18 -4.04
CA PRO A 76 11.93 -0.49 -3.68
C PRO A 76 11.96 -1.13 -2.30
N SER A 77 12.57 -2.30 -2.20
CA SER A 77 12.60 -3.14 -0.99
C SER A 77 13.34 -2.52 0.21
N HIS A 78 13.83 -1.28 0.09
CA HIS A 78 14.50 -0.52 1.14
C HIS A 78 13.64 -0.28 2.39
N GLN A 79 12.31 -0.40 2.30
CA GLN A 79 11.42 -0.29 3.46
C GLN A 79 11.61 -1.42 4.49
N LYS A 80 11.97 -2.63 4.05
CA LYS A 80 12.19 -3.78 4.96
C LYS A 80 13.40 -3.57 5.86
N TYR A 81 14.45 -2.92 5.35
CA TYR A 81 15.68 -2.67 6.10
C TYR A 81 15.49 -1.65 7.22
N PHE A 82 14.69 -0.60 7.00
CA PHE A 82 14.43 0.41 8.03
C PHE A 82 13.68 -0.17 9.24
N ILE A 83 12.62 -0.94 9.00
CA ILE A 83 11.86 -1.61 10.06
C ILE A 83 12.72 -2.62 10.80
N PHE A 84 13.57 -3.37 10.07
CA PHE A 84 14.50 -4.32 10.66
C PHE A 84 15.52 -3.65 11.58
N ILE A 85 16.08 -2.50 11.19
CA ILE A 85 17.04 -1.74 12.01
C ILE A 85 16.38 -1.26 13.31
N ILE A 86 15.18 -0.67 13.24
CA ILE A 86 14.45 -0.20 14.43
C ILE A 86 14.10 -1.38 15.35
N ALA A 87 13.55 -2.45 14.79
CA ALA A 87 13.20 -3.64 15.56
C ALA A 87 14.43 -4.25 16.25
N SER A 88 15.58 -4.30 15.57
CA SER A 88 16.83 -4.79 16.14
C SER A 88 17.30 -3.96 17.33
N ILE A 89 17.15 -2.63 17.30
CA ILE A 89 17.51 -1.76 18.42
C ILE A 89 16.61 -2.03 19.62
N PHE A 90 15.29 -2.17 19.41
CA PHE A 90 14.34 -2.49 20.47
C PHE A 90 14.59 -3.86 21.10
N ILE A 91 14.91 -4.86 20.28
CA ILE A 91 15.26 -6.21 20.76
C ILE A 91 16.54 -6.15 21.60
N LEU A 92 17.57 -5.44 21.12
CA LEU A 92 18.85 -5.33 21.82
C LEU A 92 18.71 -4.64 23.17
N ILE A 93 17.90 -3.57 23.26
CA ILE A 93 17.58 -2.89 24.52
C ILE A 93 16.83 -3.85 25.46
N SER A 94 15.83 -4.58 24.95
CA SER A 94 15.05 -5.54 25.75
C SER A 94 15.92 -6.65 26.32
N VAL A 95 16.82 -7.22 25.51
CA VAL A 95 17.77 -8.25 25.94
C VAL A 95 18.74 -7.70 26.99
N GLY A 96 19.23 -6.47 26.82
CA GLY A 96 20.10 -5.82 27.80
C GLY A 96 19.45 -5.68 29.17
N ILE A 97 18.17 -5.30 29.21
CA ILE A 97 17.39 -5.20 30.45
C ILE A 97 17.25 -6.58 31.10
N VAL A 98 16.86 -7.61 30.35
CA VAL A 98 16.68 -8.98 30.89
C VAL A 98 17.99 -9.59 31.37
N ALA A 99 19.09 -9.41 30.64
CA ALA A 99 20.40 -9.91 31.05
C ALA A 99 20.87 -9.21 32.35
N TYR A 100 20.65 -7.90 32.45
CA TYR A 100 20.94 -7.14 33.65
C TYR A 100 20.14 -7.64 34.86
N THR A 101 18.83 -7.90 34.72
CA THR A 101 18.01 -8.40 35.84
C THR A 101 18.43 -9.80 36.29
N VAL A 102 18.75 -10.71 35.38
CA VAL A 102 19.21 -12.06 35.72
C VAL A 102 20.56 -12.03 36.46
N THR A 103 21.51 -11.22 35.99
CA THR A 103 22.83 -11.10 36.65
C THR A 103 22.75 -10.47 38.03
N THR A 104 21.86 -9.49 38.25
CA THR A 104 21.66 -8.90 39.58
C THR A 104 21.04 -9.89 40.55
N ILE A 105 20.02 -10.66 40.15
CA ILE A 105 19.39 -11.69 41.00
C ILE A 105 20.39 -12.79 41.41
N ILE A 106 21.25 -13.23 40.48
CA ILE A 106 22.28 -14.25 40.78
C ILE A 106 23.35 -13.67 41.71
N SER A 107 23.67 -12.39 41.59
CA SER A 107 24.72 -11.75 42.39
C SER A 107 24.27 -11.40 43.81
N THR A 108 22.97 -11.20 44.06
CA THR A 108 22.41 -10.88 45.39
C THR A 108 21.89 -12.09 46.16
N SER A 109 21.86 -13.28 45.57
CA SER A 109 21.42 -14.52 46.24
C SER A 109 22.54 -15.16 47.06
N SER A 110 22.78 -14.61 48.26
CA SER A 110 23.38 -15.37 49.36
C SER A 110 22.33 -16.36 49.92
N PRO A 111 22.71 -17.59 50.33
CA PRO A 111 21.74 -18.62 50.66
C PRO A 111 21.18 -18.40 52.07
N GLN A 112 20.08 -17.68 52.19
CA GLN A 112 19.23 -17.79 53.38
C GLN A 112 17.75 -17.64 53.03
N SER A 113 17.03 -18.70 53.40
CA SER A 113 15.60 -18.96 53.22
C SER A 113 14.73 -17.86 53.84
N GLU A 114 13.77 -17.33 53.09
CA GLU A 114 12.32 -17.36 53.38
C GLU A 114 11.56 -16.53 52.32
N SER A 115 10.29 -16.92 52.10
CA SER A 115 9.34 -16.47 51.06
C SER A 115 9.58 -15.09 50.42
N ILE A 116 9.77 -15.11 49.09
CA ILE A 116 10.00 -13.95 48.23
C ILE A 116 8.73 -13.08 48.16
N GLU A 117 8.69 -11.97 48.91
CA GLU A 117 7.78 -10.87 48.65
C GLU A 117 8.24 -10.15 47.37
N VAL A 118 7.63 -10.55 46.25
CA VAL A 118 7.88 -10.00 44.90
C VAL A 118 7.75 -8.47 44.88
N THR A 119 6.91 -7.90 45.74
CA THR A 119 6.66 -6.46 45.86
C THR A 119 7.86 -5.67 46.36
N GLU A 120 8.61 -6.20 47.32
CA GLU A 120 9.78 -5.51 47.91
C GLU A 120 11.00 -5.60 46.98
N THR A 121 11.13 -6.74 46.29
CA THR A 121 12.14 -6.95 45.24
C THR A 121 11.91 -5.99 44.08
N VAL A 122 10.65 -5.77 43.66
CA VAL A 122 10.28 -4.81 42.61
C VAL A 122 10.56 -3.35 43.02
N HIS A 123 10.38 -2.99 44.28
CA HIS A 123 10.70 -1.64 44.77
C HIS A 123 12.21 -1.37 44.82
N GLN A 124 13.02 -2.35 45.22
CA GLN A 124 14.49 -2.21 45.16
C GLN A 124 15.01 -2.24 43.72
N LEU A 125 14.43 -3.07 42.84
CA LEU A 125 14.75 -3.09 41.41
C LEU A 125 14.40 -1.77 40.73
N SER A 126 13.23 -1.21 41.03
CA SER A 126 12.77 0.09 40.52
C SER A 126 13.74 1.19 40.91
N ASN A 127 14.16 1.25 42.18
CA ASN A 127 15.07 2.28 42.64
C ASN A 127 16.49 2.14 42.03
N GLY A 128 16.98 0.91 41.81
CA GLY A 128 18.24 0.66 41.11
C GLY A 128 18.18 1.03 39.63
N LEU A 129 17.10 0.65 38.93
CA LEU A 129 16.85 1.06 37.55
C LEU A 129 16.67 2.58 37.42
N ILE A 130 15.98 3.22 38.36
CA ILE A 130 15.81 4.68 38.39
C ILE A 130 17.16 5.38 38.64
N HIS A 131 18.07 4.78 39.39
CA HIS A 131 19.41 5.34 39.61
C HIS A 131 20.30 5.24 38.37
N GLU A 132 20.32 4.06 37.72
CA GLU A 132 21.01 3.81 36.45
C GLU A 132 20.41 4.67 35.33
N LEU A 133 19.07 4.74 35.23
CA LEU A 133 18.38 5.66 34.32
C LEU A 133 18.74 7.11 34.65
N LYS A 134 18.79 7.53 35.91
CA LYS A 134 19.26 8.89 36.27
C LYS A 134 20.70 9.16 35.86
N GLN A 135 21.56 8.14 35.84
CA GLN A 135 22.95 8.25 35.42
C GLN A 135 23.09 8.32 33.88
N ILE A 136 22.29 7.55 33.15
CA ILE A 136 22.19 7.59 31.68
C ILE A 136 21.46 8.86 31.22
N PHE A 137 20.46 9.32 31.97
CA PHE A 137 19.72 10.59 31.77
C PHE A 137 20.33 11.74 32.58
N ASN A 138 21.63 11.68 32.92
CA ASN A 138 22.32 12.84 33.44
C ASN A 138 22.33 13.95 32.36
N SER A 139 22.29 15.22 32.75
CA SER A 139 22.02 16.36 31.84
C SER A 139 22.90 16.37 30.58
N LYS A 140 24.16 15.95 30.70
CA LYS A 140 25.11 15.83 29.59
C LYS A 140 24.79 14.69 28.62
N ASN A 141 24.41 13.52 29.15
CA ASN A 141 24.07 12.34 28.35
C ASN A 141 22.67 12.47 27.73
N LEU A 142 21.73 13.10 28.45
CA LEU A 142 20.38 13.39 27.97
C LEU A 142 20.41 14.32 26.75
N SER A 143 21.25 15.34 26.77
CA SER A 143 21.47 16.22 25.61
C SER A 143 22.04 15.44 24.41
N LEU A 144 22.99 14.55 24.63
CA LEU A 144 23.65 13.77 23.57
C LEU A 144 22.72 12.72 22.96
N ILE A 145 21.94 12.02 23.79
CA ILE A 145 20.90 11.07 23.38
C ILE A 145 19.78 11.80 22.61
N GLY A 146 19.34 12.95 23.11
CA GLY A 146 18.36 13.79 22.42
C GLY A 146 18.84 14.23 21.03
N LEU A 147 20.13 14.52 20.88
CA LEU A 147 20.74 14.88 19.60
C LEU A 147 20.75 13.71 18.60
N ILE A 148 21.11 12.50 19.06
CA ILE A 148 21.10 11.28 18.24
C ILE A 148 19.67 10.93 17.81
N PHE A 149 18.70 11.00 18.73
CA PHE A 149 17.30 10.77 18.41
C PHE A 149 16.75 11.81 17.46
N SER A 150 17.07 13.09 17.67
CA SER A 150 16.67 14.18 16.77
C SER A 150 17.21 13.97 15.35
N LEU A 151 18.50 13.60 15.23
CA LEU A 151 19.10 13.28 13.93
C LEU A 151 18.45 12.06 13.29
N GLY A 152 18.18 11.00 14.06
CA GLY A 152 17.50 9.80 13.60
C GLY A 152 16.07 10.08 13.11
N ILE A 153 15.32 10.91 13.84
CA ILE A 153 13.97 11.36 13.46
C ILE A 153 14.03 12.23 12.20
N MET A 154 15.03 13.11 12.08
CA MET A 154 15.21 13.95 10.89
C MET A 154 15.50 13.11 9.65
N ILE A 155 16.40 12.13 9.74
CA ILE A 155 16.72 11.20 8.65
C ILE A 155 15.49 10.35 8.30
N SER A 156 14.82 9.80 9.31
CA SER A 156 13.58 9.04 9.13
C SER A 156 12.48 9.88 8.47
N GLY A 157 12.31 11.12 8.91
CA GLY A 157 11.32 12.06 8.37
C GLY A 157 11.62 12.43 6.92
N TYR A 158 12.90 12.63 6.58
CA TYR A 158 13.34 12.84 5.20
C TYR A 158 12.97 11.66 4.30
N PHE A 159 13.33 10.43 4.70
CA PHE A 159 12.98 9.23 3.93
C PHE A 159 11.47 9.01 3.84
N PHE A 160 10.73 9.30 4.91
CA PHE A 160 9.28 9.20 4.92
C PHE A 160 8.63 10.20 3.94
N PHE A 161 9.09 11.45 3.94
CA PHE A 161 8.62 12.48 3.02
C PHE A 161 8.93 12.15 1.56
N GLU A 162 10.16 11.72 1.27
CA GLU A 162 10.58 11.27 -0.05
C GLU A 162 9.71 10.10 -0.55
N ASN A 163 9.37 9.15 0.34
CA ASN A 163 8.49 8.05 0.02
C ASN A 163 7.05 8.51 -0.28
N GLN A 164 6.51 9.45 0.51
CA GLN A 164 5.18 10.01 0.27
C GLN A 164 5.12 10.74 -1.09
N LYS A 165 6.16 11.50 -1.43
CA LYS A 165 6.27 12.19 -2.73
C LYS A 165 6.24 11.21 -3.90
N ARG A 166 6.97 10.09 -3.79
CA ARG A 166 7.01 9.04 -4.82
C ARG A 166 5.66 8.32 -4.96
N ASN A 167 4.97 8.06 -3.85
CA ASN A 167 3.64 7.43 -3.89
C ASN A 167 2.58 8.34 -4.53
N LYS A 168 2.63 9.65 -4.28
CA LYS A 168 1.71 10.60 -4.94
C LYS A 168 1.95 10.70 -6.44
N ALA A 169 3.21 10.67 -6.90
CA ALA A 169 3.55 10.69 -8.32
C ALA A 169 3.09 9.41 -9.06
N ASN A 170 3.08 8.26 -8.37
CA ASN A 170 2.62 6.99 -8.94
C ASN A 170 1.09 6.84 -8.99
N LEU A 171 0.34 7.68 -8.25
CA LEU A 171 -1.13 7.69 -8.24
C LEU A 171 -1.73 8.71 -9.22
N SER A 172 -0.91 9.58 -9.81
CA SER A 172 -1.34 10.62 -10.77
C SER A 172 -1.09 10.25 -12.24
N THR A 173 -0.88 8.97 -12.54
CA THR A 173 -0.79 8.41 -13.90
C THR A 173 -1.81 7.29 -14.04
#